data_AF-A0A0M9E3E1-F1
#
_entry.id   AF-A0A0M9E3E1-F1
#
_cell.length_a   1.000
_cell.length_b   1.000
_cell.length_c   1.000
_cell.angle_alpha   90.00
_cell.angle_beta   90.00
_cell.angle_gamma   90.00
#
_symmetry.space_group_name_H-M   'P 1'
#
loop_
_entity.id
_entity.type
_entity.pdbx_description
1 polymer ?
#
loop_
_entity_poly.entity_id
_entity_poly.type
_entity_poly.pdbx_seq_one_letter_code
_entity_poly.pdbx_strand_id
1 'polypeptide(L)' 'MSFELNHLGAEKCVTGSCHLLSANNLHILIDCGMTQGNDTAIPMSQWPVQPEKIDYLFVTHSHIDHIGRIPELTLIS' A
#
# COMPACT_ATOMS: atom_id res chain seq x y z
N MET A 1 -17.49 -3.73 15.68
CA MET A 1 -16.82 -3.44 14.40
C MET A 1 -15.32 -3.58 14.64
N SER A 2 -14.66 -4.45 13.87
CA SER A 2 -13.21 -4.63 13.92
C SER A 2 -12.57 -3.76 12.85
N PHE A 3 -11.48 -3.09 13.22
CA PHE A 3 -10.61 -2.36 12.30
C PHE A 3 -9.23 -2.99 12.40
N GLU A 4 -8.60 -3.21 11.26
CA GLU A 4 -7.24 -3.77 11.19
C GLU A 4 -6.40 -2.91 10.25
N LEU A 5 -5.23 -2.48 10.72
CA LEU A 5 -4.26 -1.71 9.94
C LEU A 5 -3.00 -2.54 9.76
N ASN A 6 -2.64 -2.82 8.52
CA ASN A 6 -1.42 -3.52 8.15
C ASN A 6 -0.45 -2.54 7.48
N HIS A 7 0.77 -2.41 8.02
CA HIS A 7 1.82 -1.62 7.41
C HIS A 7 2.55 -2.46 6.35
N LEU A 8 2.37 -2.11 5.08
CA LEU A 8 2.98 -2.81 3.94
C LEU A 8 4.29 -2.15 3.47
N GLY A 9 4.63 -1.00 4.06
CA GLY A 9 5.85 -0.25 3.85
C GLY A 9 5.96 0.93 4.83
N ALA A 10 7.12 1.60 4.85
CA ALA A 10 7.43 2.73 5.74
C ALA A 10 7.17 2.49 7.26
N GLU A 11 7.13 1.24 7.72
CA GLU A 11 6.94 0.93 9.16
C GLU A 11 8.21 1.22 9.96
N LYS A 12 9.37 0.89 9.39
CA LYS A 12 10.70 1.01 10.03
C LYS A 12 11.71 1.74 9.15
N CYS A 13 11.23 2.41 8.11
CA CYS A 13 12.01 3.18 7.14
C CYS A 13 11.22 4.40 6.67
N VAL A 14 11.81 5.23 5.81
CA VAL A 14 11.20 6.51 5.40
C VAL A 14 10.39 6.35 4.12
N THR A 15 10.84 5.52 3.18
CA THR A 15 10.24 5.46 1.84
C THR A 15 9.29 4.29 1.66
N GLY A 16 8.47 4.34 0.61
CA GLY A 16 7.54 3.28 0.25
C GLY A 16 6.32 3.22 1.16
N SER A 17 5.72 4.37 1.49
CA SER A 17 4.49 4.43 2.27
C SER A 17 3.38 3.62 1.59
N CYS A 18 2.82 2.66 2.33
CA CYS A 18 1.80 1.75 1.85
C CYS A 18 1.13 1.08 3.05
N HIS A 19 -0.16 1.31 3.25
CA HIS A 19 -0.89 0.82 4.41
C HIS A 19 -2.25 0.28 4.01
N LEU A 20 -2.61 -0.90 4.49
CA LEU A 20 -3.91 -1.51 4.23
C LEU A 20 -4.79 -1.41 5.47
N LEU A 21 -5.89 -0.68 5.33
CA LEU A 21 -6.96 -0.59 6.32
C LEU A 21 -8.10 -1.54 5.92
N SER A 22 -8.38 -2.52 6.76
CA SER A 22 -9.55 -3.41 6.63
C SER A 22 -10.63 -3.00 7.62
N ALA A 23 -11.80 -2.61 7.11
CA ALA A 23 -12.93 -2.15 7.93
C ALA A 23 -14.26 -2.41 7.22
N ASN A 24 -15.25 -2.97 7.93
CA ASN A 24 -16.61 -3.20 7.39
C ASN A 24 -16.62 -3.92 6.03
N ASN A 25 -15.82 -4.98 5.88
CA ASN A 25 -15.62 -5.74 4.63
C ASN A 25 -15.02 -4.92 3.46
N LEU A 26 -14.51 -3.72 3.72
CA LEU A 26 -13.75 -2.93 2.76
C LEU A 26 -12.25 -3.07 3.01
N HIS A 27 -11.50 -3.04 1.92
CA HIS A 27 -10.05 -2.99 1.88
C HIS A 27 -9.61 -1.66 1.26
N ILE A 28 -9.13 -0.75 2.11
CA ILE A 28 -8.71 0.59 1.72
C ILE A 28 -7.19 0.65 1.77
N LEU A 29 -6.57 0.91 0.63
CA LEU A 29 -5.14 1.16 0.54
C LEU A 29 -4.87 2.65 0.75
N ILE A 30 -3.97 2.98 1.67
CA ILE A 30 -3.50 4.35 1.94
C ILE A 30 -2.07 4.42 1.43
N ASP A 31 -1.88 5.21 0.38
CA ASP A 31 -0.67 5.32 -0.42
C ASP A 31 -0.21 3.99 -1.05
N CYS A 32 0.56 4.09 -2.13
CA CYS A 32 1.20 2.97 -2.80
C CYS A 32 2.55 3.44 -3.34
N GLY A 33 3.47 3.66 -2.40
CA GLY A 33 4.74 4.33 -2.62
C GLY A 33 5.89 3.43 -3.04
N MET A 34 6.83 3.99 -3.81
CA MET A 34 8.07 3.30 -4.19
C MET A 34 9.14 3.45 -3.11
N THR A 35 9.77 2.34 -2.71
CA THR A 35 10.95 2.38 -1.82
C THR A 35 12.17 2.91 -2.56
N GLN A 36 13.03 3.65 -1.86
CA GLN A 36 14.24 4.25 -2.43
C GLN A 36 15.48 3.93 -1.57
N GLY A 37 16.66 4.01 -2.18
CA GLY A 37 17.91 3.74 -1.49
C GLY A 37 18.02 2.28 -1.05
N ASN A 38 18.27 2.06 0.25
CA ASN A 38 18.42 0.73 0.84
C ASN A 38 17.13 0.19 1.48
N ASP A 39 16.02 0.92 1.36
CA ASP A 39 14.73 0.47 1.88
C ASP A 39 14.20 -0.70 1.03
N THR A 40 13.58 -1.68 1.68
CA THR A 40 13.09 -2.90 1.03
C THR A 40 11.57 -2.87 0.92
N ALA A 41 11.04 -3.09 -0.28
CA ALA A 41 9.60 -3.21 -0.50
C ALA A 41 9.08 -4.61 -0.14
N ILE A 42 7.86 -4.67 0.40
CA ILE A 42 7.08 -5.91 0.50
C ILE A 42 6.44 -6.17 -0.87
N PRO A 43 6.71 -7.33 -1.52
CA PRO A 43 6.08 -7.71 -2.77
C PRO A 43 4.55 -7.77 -2.64
N MET A 44 3.81 -7.33 -3.66
CA MET A 44 2.33 -7.37 -3.63
C MET A 44 1.77 -8.78 -3.47
N SER A 45 2.51 -9.79 -3.95
CA SER A 45 2.16 -11.21 -3.79
C SER A 45 2.18 -11.70 -2.33
N GLN A 46 2.78 -10.94 -1.42
CA GLN A 46 2.84 -11.24 0.01
C GLN A 46 1.86 -10.40 0.83
N TRP A 47 1.07 -9.53 0.18
CA TRP A 47 0.06 -8.75 0.88
C TRP A 47 -1.05 -9.64 1.43
N PRO A 48 -1.64 -9.29 2.59
CA PRO A 48 -2.74 -10.06 3.17
C PRO A 48 -4.02 -10.01 2.31
N VAL A 49 -4.12 -9.02 1.43
CA VAL A 49 -5.20 -8.85 0.45
C VAL A 49 -4.56 -8.64 -0.91
N GLN A 50 -5.04 -9.39 -1.91
CA GLN A 50 -4.54 -9.25 -3.27
C GLN A 50 -4.97 -7.89 -3.85
N PRO A 51 -4.14 -7.24 -4.70
CA PRO A 51 -4.43 -5.94 -5.30
C PRO A 51 -5.84 -5.78 -5.88
N GLU A 52 -6.39 -6.82 -6.50
CA GLU A 52 -7.68 -6.81 -7.20
C GLU A 52 -8.88 -6.75 -6.24
N LYS A 53 -8.65 -6.99 -4.95
CA LYS A 53 -9.65 -6.92 -3.88
C LYS A 53 -9.62 -5.59 -3.13
N ILE A 54 -8.78 -4.65 -3.54
CA ILE A 54 -8.72 -3.32 -2.93
C ILE A 54 -9.88 -2.49 -3.49
N ASP A 55 -10.74 -1.99 -2.61
CA ASP A 55 -11.92 -1.23 -2.98
C ASP A 55 -11.59 0.24 -3.28
N TYR A 56 -10.65 0.80 -2.52
CA TYR A 56 -10.28 2.22 -2.61
C TYR A 56 -8.77 2.40 -2.42
N LEU A 57 -8.21 3.34 -3.19
CA LEU A 57 -6.88 3.89 -2.97
C LEU A 57 -7.01 5.35 -2.52
N PHE A 58 -6.50 5.66 -1.33
CA PHE A 58 -6.39 7.02 -0.81
C PHE A 58 -4.94 7.48 -0.93
N VAL A 59 -4.69 8.49 -1.77
CA VAL A 59 -3.35 9.10 -1.92
C VAL A 59 -3.28 10.35 -1.06
N THR A 60 -2.30 10.40 -0.15
CA THR A 60 -2.13 11.54 0.76
C THR A 60 -1.53 12.74 0.05
N HIS A 61 -0.52 12.53 -0.80
CA HIS A 61 0.11 13.56 -1.63
C HIS A 61 0.96 12.94 -2.75
N SER A 62 1.54 13.77 -3.62
CA SER A 62 2.13 13.34 -4.89
C SER A 62 3.61 12.95 -4.85
N HIS A 63 4.23 12.79 -3.68
CA HIS A 63 5.63 12.35 -3.65
C HIS A 63 5.77 10.89 -4.07
N ILE A 64 6.88 10.57 -4.72
CA ILE A 64 7.10 9.27 -5.37
C ILE A 64 7.11 8.09 -4.38
N ASP A 65 7.52 8.33 -3.15
CA ASP A 65 7.48 7.38 -2.05
C ASP A 65 6.07 7.20 -1.45
N HIS A 66 5.05 7.84 -2.02
CA HIS A 66 3.62 7.66 -1.73
C HIS A 66 2.81 7.20 -2.96
N ILE A 67 3.25 7.48 -4.19
CA ILE A 67 2.50 7.14 -5.41
C ILE A 67 3.23 6.23 -6.40
N GLY A 68 4.53 6.00 -6.19
CA GLY A 68 5.42 5.43 -7.21
C GLY A 68 5.10 3.99 -7.61
N ARG A 69 4.37 3.22 -6.81
CA ARG A 69 3.94 1.84 -7.10
C ARG A 69 2.51 1.73 -7.59
N ILE A 70 1.76 2.83 -7.67
CA ILE A 70 0.39 2.81 -8.24
C ILE A 70 0.34 2.14 -9.63
N PRO A 71 1.32 2.36 -10.55
CA PRO A 71 1.30 1.66 -11.83
C PRO A 71 1.35 0.13 -11.71
N GLU A 72 2.11 -0.41 -10.75
CA GLU A 72 2.15 -1.85 -10.46
C GLU A 72 0.77 -2.37 -10.03
N LEU A 73 0.05 -1.60 -9.22
CA LEU A 73 -1.28 -1.95 -8.73
C LEU A 73 -2.27 -2.22 -9.88
N THR A 74 -2.19 -1.42 -10.94
CA THR A 74 -3.09 -1.50 -12.11
C THR A 74 -2.67 -2.52 -13.17
N LEU A 75 -1.41 -2.99 -13.14
CA LEU A 75 -0.89 -3.94 -14.12
C LEU A 75 -1.12 -5.40 -13.72
N ILE A 76 -1.51 -5.62 -12.47
CA ILE A 76 -1.72 -6.96 -11.90
C ILE A 76 -3.22 -7.29 -11.80
N SER A 77 -4.10 -6.28 -11.92
CA SER A 77 -5.57 -6.40 -11.92
C SER A 77 -6.19 -6.79 -13.25
#